data_AF-A0A843RJ30-F1
#
_entry.id   AF-A0A843RJ30-F1
#
_cell.length_a   1.000
_cell.length_b   1.000
_cell.length_c   1.000
_cell.angle_alpha   90.00
_cell.angle_beta   90.00
_cell.angle_gamma   90.00
#
_symmetry.space_group_name_H-M   'P 1'
#
loop_
_entity.id
_entity.type
_entity.pdbx_description
1 polymer ?
#
loop_
_entity_poly.entity_id
_entity_poly.type
_entity_poly.pdbx_seq_one_letter_code
_entity_poly.pdbx_strand_id
1 'polypeptide(L)'
;MIIEAFDGLRSLVKAAAARISAYVEYRRTFDVLAGMTDRELDDIGINRGDIRAVARGFDPRPQAVDSRPGNALARRLAVAEAFEQGKTESEVADFRANDNRPAAAA
;
A
#
# COMPACT_ATOMS: atom_id res chain seq x y z
N MET A 1 28.90 -16.89 20.14
CA MET A 1 29.30 -17.19 18.75
C MET A 1 28.41 -18.27 18.09
N ILE A 2 28.03 -19.35 18.78
CA ILE A 2 27.16 -20.41 18.20
C ILE A 2 25.69 -19.97 18.01
N ILE A 3 25.18 -19.08 18.88
CA ILE A 3 23.76 -18.65 18.88
C ILE A 3 23.44 -17.75 17.66
N GLU A 4 24.33 -16.82 17.30
CA GLU A 4 24.21 -15.95 16.11
C GLU A 4 24.09 -16.75 14.80
N ALA A 5 24.84 -17.86 14.68
CA ALA A 5 24.76 -18.75 13.52
C ALA A 5 23.40 -19.45 13.41
N PHE A 6 22.79 -19.78 14.55
CA PHE A 6 21.48 -20.42 14.62
C PHE A 6 20.35 -19.44 14.27
N ASP A 7 20.47 -18.18 14.68
CA ASP A 7 19.53 -17.12 14.31
C ASP A 7 19.61 -16.78 12.82
N GLY A 8 20.81 -16.75 12.25
CA GLY A 8 21.01 -16.63 10.81
C GLY A 8 20.31 -17.76 10.03
N LEU A 9 20.51 -19.01 10.45
CA LEU A 9 19.84 -20.18 9.85
C LEU A 9 18.31 -20.11 10.00
N ARG A 10 17.82 -19.71 11.17
CA ARG A 10 16.39 -19.52 11.42
C ARG A 10 15.78 -18.43 10.53
N SER A 11 16.52 -17.35 10.27
CA SER A 11 16.07 -16.27 9.38
C SER A 11 15.93 -16.76 7.93
N LEU A 12 16.87 -17.59 7.46
CA LEU A 12 16.83 -18.20 6.13
C LEU A 12 15.66 -19.19 6.00
N VAL A 13 15.43 -20.03 7.01
CA VAL A 13 14.29 -20.94 7.04
C VAL A 13 12.96 -20.16 7.01
N LYS A 14 12.85 -19.06 7.77
CA LYS A 14 11.66 -18.19 7.73
C LYS A 14 11.46 -17.56 6.35
N ALA A 15 12.52 -17.07 5.72
CA ALA A 15 12.44 -16.49 4.38
C ALA A 15 12.04 -17.54 3.33
N ALA A 16 12.59 -18.75 3.41
CA ALA A 16 12.24 -19.86 2.54
C ALA A 16 10.78 -20.30 2.76
N ALA A 17 10.34 -20.43 4.01
CA ALA A 17 8.98 -20.78 4.36
C ALA A 17 7.97 -19.74 3.83
N ALA A 18 8.28 -18.45 3.95
CA ALA A 18 7.45 -17.37 3.40
C ALA A 18 7.37 -17.42 1.86
N ARG A 19 8.47 -17.81 1.20
CA ARG A 19 8.49 -17.99 -0.26
C ARG A 19 7.64 -19.16 -0.70
N ILE A 20 7.71 -20.28 0.03
CA ILE A 20 6.96 -21.50 -0.26
C ILE A 20 5.46 -21.26 -0.01
N SER A 21 5.08 -20.63 1.10
CA SER A 21 3.68 -20.33 1.38
C SER A 21 3.06 -19.44 0.30
N ALA A 22 3.79 -18.40 -0.15
CA ALA A 22 3.36 -17.55 -1.25
C ALA A 22 3.19 -18.34 -2.56
N TYR A 23 4.06 -19.32 -2.83
CA TYR A 23 3.95 -20.16 -4.02
C TYR A 23 2.77 -21.15 -3.96
N VAL A 24 2.50 -21.73 -2.78
CA VAL A 24 1.34 -22.59 -2.56
C VAL A 24 0.04 -21.82 -2.75
N GLU A 25 -0.04 -20.59 -2.20
CA GLU A 25 -1.21 -19.74 -2.34
C GLU A 25 -1.45 -19.31 -3.79
N TYR A 26 -0.37 -18.96 -4.50
CA TYR A 26 -0.41 -18.72 -5.94
C TYR A 26 -0.97 -19.93 -6.69
N ARG A 27 -0.48 -21.14 -6.39
CA ARG A 27 -0.88 -22.34 -7.10
C ARG A 27 -2.34 -22.69 -6.86
N ARG A 28 -2.80 -22.59 -5.61
CA ARG A 28 -4.21 -22.77 -5.25
C ARG A 28 -5.12 -21.80 -6.00
N THR A 29 -4.79 -20.51 -5.96
CA THR A 29 -5.58 -19.48 -6.65
C THR A 29 -5.58 -19.72 -8.16
N PHE A 30 -4.42 -20.05 -8.73
CA PHE A 30 -4.30 -20.35 -10.16
C PHE A 30 -5.15 -21.55 -10.56
N ASP A 31 -5.08 -22.67 -9.84
CA ASP A 31 -5.79 -23.89 -10.19
C ASP A 31 -7.31 -23.69 -10.07
N VAL A 32 -7.78 -22.93 -9.07
CA VAL A 32 -9.20 -22.56 -8.94
C VAL A 32 -9.67 -21.72 -10.13
N LEU A 33 -8.96 -20.64 -10.45
CA LEU A 33 -9.33 -19.75 -11.57
C LEU A 33 -9.18 -20.42 -12.93
N ALA A 34 -8.17 -21.27 -13.12
CA ALA A 34 -7.96 -21.99 -14.37
C ALA A 34 -9.06 -23.02 -14.64
N GLY A 35 -9.65 -23.58 -13.58
CA GLY A 35 -10.78 -24.49 -13.64
C GLY A 35 -12.13 -23.82 -13.93
N MET A 36 -12.22 -22.49 -13.78
CA MET A 36 -13.45 -21.73 -14.10
C MET A 36 -13.66 -21.61 -15.62
N THR A 37 -14.94 -21.52 -15.99
CA THR A 37 -15.37 -21.22 -17.36
C THR A 37 -15.17 -19.75 -17.68
N ASP A 38 -15.11 -19.42 -18.97
CA ASP A 38 -14.88 -18.04 -19.41
C ASP A 38 -16.02 -17.11 -18.97
N ARG A 39 -17.25 -17.63 -18.84
CA ARG A 39 -18.40 -16.88 -18.32
C ARG A 39 -18.27 -16.58 -16.83
N GLU A 40 -17.85 -17.57 -16.04
CA GLU A 40 -17.63 -17.37 -14.59
C GLU A 40 -16.48 -16.40 -14.32
N LEU A 41 -15.44 -16.43 -15.16
CA LEU A 41 -14.36 -15.44 -15.13
C LEU A 41 -14.87 -14.03 -15.51
N ASP A 42 -15.74 -13.94 -16.51
CA ASP A 42 -16.36 -12.67 -16.93
C ASP A 42 -17.29 -12.09 -15.85
N ASP A 43 -18.03 -12.93 -15.13
CA ASP A 43 -18.92 -12.52 -14.03
C ASP A 43 -18.14 -11.84 -12.88
N ILE A 44 -16.88 -12.23 -12.65
CA ILE A 44 -15.97 -11.59 -11.68
C ILE A 44 -15.08 -10.50 -12.32
N GLY A 45 -15.24 -10.26 -13.62
CA GLY A 45 -14.58 -9.21 -14.38
C GLY A 45 -13.09 -9.47 -14.65
N ILE A 46 -12.67 -10.72 -14.81
CA ILE A 46 -11.29 -11.09 -15.18
C ILE A 46 -11.28 -11.99 -16.42
N ASN A 47 -10.21 -11.97 -17.20
CA ASN A 47 -10.04 -12.88 -18.34
C ASN A 47 -9.02 -14.01 -18.03
N ARG A 48 -8.92 -15.02 -18.89
CA ARG A 48 -7.94 -16.12 -18.72
C ARG A 48 -6.47 -15.65 -18.69
N GLY A 49 -6.15 -14.58 -19.40
CA GLY A 49 -4.81 -13.97 -19.39
C GLY A 49 -4.46 -13.35 -18.03
N ASP A 50 -5.46 -12.83 -17.32
CA ASP A 50 -5.28 -12.15 -16.04
C ASP A 50 -5.07 -13.11 -14.88
N ILE A 51 -5.47 -14.38 -15.00
CA ILE A 51 -5.38 -15.40 -13.94
C ILE A 51 -4.00 -15.43 -13.30
N ARG A 52 -2.93 -15.36 -14.11
CA ARG A 52 -1.55 -15.37 -13.59
C ARG A 52 -1.24 -14.13 -12.75
N ALA A 53 -1.79 -12.98 -13.11
CA ALA A 53 -1.61 -11.73 -12.38
C ALA A 53 -2.41 -11.75 -11.07
N VAL A 54 -3.69 -12.16 -11.14
CA VAL A 54 -4.58 -12.31 -9.97
C VAL A 54 -4.03 -13.30 -8.96
N ALA A 55 -3.54 -14.45 -9.41
CA ALA A 55 -2.93 -15.45 -8.53
C ALA A 55 -1.66 -14.95 -7.83
N ARG A 56 -1.01 -13.89 -8.34
CA ARG A 56 0.13 -13.23 -7.70
C ARG A 56 -0.29 -12.08 -6.78
N GLY A 57 -1.59 -11.85 -6.60
CA GLY A 57 -2.16 -10.75 -5.83
C GLY A 57 -2.26 -9.43 -6.61
N PHE A 58 -2.14 -9.46 -7.94
CA PHE A 58 -2.37 -8.29 -8.78
C PHE A 58 -3.80 -8.29 -9.33
N ASP A 59 -4.59 -7.31 -8.92
CA ASP A 59 -5.93 -7.13 -9.46
C ASP A 59 -5.85 -6.34 -10.79
N PRO A 60 -6.26 -6.93 -11.93
CA PRO A 60 -6.21 -6.31 -13.25
C PRO A 60 -7.25 -5.19 -13.43
N ARG A 61 -8.19 -5.02 -12.49
CA ARG A 61 -9.25 -4.03 -12.61
C ARG A 61 -8.69 -2.62 -12.39
N PRO A 62 -9.11 -1.62 -13.19
CA PRO A 62 -8.53 -0.27 -13.18
C PRO A 62 -8.68 0.49 -11.86
N GLN A 63 -9.59 0.07 -10.97
CA GLN A 63 -9.83 0.70 -9.66
C GLN A 63 -9.01 0.13 -8.49
N ALA A 64 -8.29 -0.98 -8.66
CA ALA A 64 -7.56 -1.63 -7.56
C ALA A 64 -6.09 -1.19 -7.41
N VAL A 65 -5.69 -0.12 -8.10
CA VAL A 65 -4.34 0.49 -7.98
C VAL A 65 -4.04 0.90 -6.54
N ASP A 66 -5.06 1.05 -5.70
CA ASP A 66 -4.97 1.48 -4.31
C ASP A 66 -4.46 0.42 -3.32
N SER A 67 -4.48 -0.87 -3.68
CA SER A 67 -4.14 -1.97 -2.77
C SER A 67 -2.63 -2.27 -2.68
N ARG A 68 -1.76 -1.54 -3.39
CA ARG A 68 -0.32 -1.69 -3.21
C ARG A 68 0.05 -1.17 -1.81
N PRO A 69 0.80 -1.93 -0.99
CA PRO A 69 1.19 -1.48 0.36
C PRO A 69 1.97 -0.15 0.34
N GLY A 70 2.70 0.14 -0.74
CA GLY A 70 3.39 1.43 -0.93
C GLY A 70 2.47 2.64 -1.11
N ASN A 71 1.25 2.44 -1.62
CA ASN A 71 0.33 3.51 -1.97
C ASN A 71 -0.45 4.00 -0.74
N ALA A 72 -0.62 3.15 0.27
CA ALA A 72 -1.20 3.52 1.56
C ALA A 72 -0.25 4.42 2.38
N LEU A 73 1.06 4.17 2.32
CA LEU A 73 2.06 5.03 2.94
C LEU A 73 2.13 6.40 2.23
N ALA A 74 2.14 6.41 0.90
CA ALA A 74 2.11 7.65 0.12
C ALA A 74 0.88 8.51 0.45
N ARG A 75 -0.30 7.90 0.56
CA ARG A 75 -1.52 8.61 1.01
C ARG A 75 -1.40 9.15 2.42
N ARG A 76 -0.86 8.37 3.36
CA ARG A 76 -0.64 8.84 4.75
C ARG A 76 0.35 9.99 4.81
N LEU A 77 1.41 9.96 4.02
CA LEU A 77 2.40 11.03 3.93
C LEU A 77 1.78 12.30 3.37
N ALA A 78 1.01 12.19 2.28
CA ALA A 78 0.31 13.32 1.67
C ALA A 78 -0.74 13.93 2.62
N VAL A 79 -1.45 13.09 3.37
CA VAL A 79 -2.39 13.56 4.40
C VAL A 79 -1.64 14.29 5.52
N ALA A 80 -0.51 13.76 5.99
CA ALA A 80 0.31 14.43 7.01
C ALA A 80 0.85 15.78 6.52
N GLU A 81 1.32 15.85 5.28
CA GLU A 81 1.79 17.09 4.66
C GLU A 81 0.67 18.15 4.56
N ALA A 82 -0.54 17.74 4.18
CA ALA A 82 -1.70 18.62 4.14
C ALA A 82 -2.09 19.16 5.53
N PHE A 83 -1.93 18.37 6.59
CA PHE A 83 -2.16 18.83 7.97
C PHE A 83 -1.11 19.85 8.43
N GLU A 84 0.16 19.66 8.06
CA GLU A 84 1.23 20.62 8.38
C GLU A 84 1.04 21.95 7.62
N GLN A 85 0.63 21.90 6.34
CA GLN A 85 0.30 23.11 5.58
C GLN A 85 -0.84 23.91 6.23
N GLY A 86 -1.92 23.24 6.64
CA GLY A 86 -3.01 23.91 7.36
C GLY A 86 -2.58 24.54 8.69
N LYS A 87 -1.61 23.93 9.39
CA LYS A 87 -1.03 24.51 10.61
C LYS A 87 -0.22 25.76 10.32
N THR A 88 0.63 25.74 9.28
CA THR A 88 1.40 26.93 8.88
C THR A 88 0.51 28.07 8.41
N GLU A 89 -0.60 27.79 7.70
CA GLU A 89 -1.55 28.84 7.30
C GLU A 89 -2.28 29.44 8.50
N SER A 90 -2.66 28.62 9.50
CA SER A 90 -3.25 29.12 10.74
C SER A 90 -2.26 29.96 11.58
N GLU A 91 -1.01 29.53 11.68
CA GLU A 91 0.04 30.22 12.44
C GLU A 91 0.42 31.56 11.78
N VAL A 92 0.48 31.62 10.45
CA VAL A 92 0.73 32.87 9.71
C VAL A 92 -0.50 33.79 9.72
N ALA A 93 -1.71 33.25 9.73
CA ALA A 93 -2.94 34.04 9.89
C ALA A 93 -3.01 34.69 11.27
N ASP A 94 -2.68 33.95 12.33
CA ASP A 94 -2.59 34.46 13.70
C ASP A 94 -1.48 35.52 13.83
N PHE A 95 -0.36 35.35 13.12
CA PHE A 95 0.73 36.34 13.12
C PHE A 95 0.33 37.66 12.43
N ARG A 96 -0.36 37.60 11.28
CA ARG A 96 -0.86 38.79 10.56
C ARG A 96 -2.00 39.51 11.28
N ALA A 97 -2.80 38.80 12.07
CA ALA A 97 -3.88 39.40 12.85
C ALA A 97 -3.38 40.29 14.01
N ASN A 98 -2.11 40.15 14.41
CA ASN A 98 -1.51 40.89 15.54
C ASN A 98 -0.85 42.23 15.15
N ASP A 99 -0.87 42.62 13.87
CA ASP A 99 -0.22 43.84 13.35
C ASP A 99 -1.04 45.13 13.56
N ASN A 100 -2.02 45.14 14.48
CA ASN A 100 -2.77 46.34 14.87
C ASN A 100 -1.94 47.28 15.77
N ARG A 101 -0.77 47.71 15.30
CA ARG A 101 0.07 48.74 15.94
C ARG A 101 -0.41 50.13 15.47
N PRO A 102 -1.09 50.94 16.31
CA PRO A 102 -1.42 52.31 15.93
C PRO A 102 -0.17 53.16 16.09
N ALA A 103 0.49 53.50 14.98
CA ALA A 103 1.61 54.44 14.98
C ALA A 103 1.40 55.49 13.89
N ALA A 104 0.38 56.34 14.08
CA ALA A 104 0.27 57.64 13.43
C ALA A 104 -0.77 58.51 14.16
N ALA A 105 -0.41 59.08 15.30
CA ALA A 105 -1.06 60.27 15.84
C ALA A 105 -0.10 60.98 16.80
N ALA A 106 -0.04 62.31 16.65
CA ALA A 106 0.72 63.33 17.39
C ALA A 106 2.13 63.64 16.86
#